data_AF-A0A7M1B828-F1
#
_entry.id   AF-A0A7M1B828-F1
#
_cell.length_a   1.000
_cell.length_b   1.000
_cell.length_c   1.000
_cell.angle_alpha   90.00
_cell.angle_beta   90.00
_cell.angle_gamma   90.00
#
_symmetry.space_group_name_H-M   'P 1'
#
loop_
_entity.id
_entity.type
_entity.pdbx_description
1 polymer ?
#
loop_
_entity_poly.entity_id
_entity_poly.type
_entity_poly.pdbx_seq_one_letter_code
_entity_poly.pdbx_strand_id
1 'polypeptide(L)'
;MESKINRITDILRRDDGISGAMMYTEQISWILFLKFLSDLEDSKADEALLNGQDYAYILDDKFQWSNWACPKKDGKIDLINAKSGEDLLEFVNKELFPYLKGFKSITENAKSIKYKIGAIFEFLDNRIANGHTLREVLDIIDVMDFHNQADLFQLSLIYEKLLKDMGSDGGNSGEFYTPRPLIKVITDVVNPQVGQTVYDPAVGSCGFLIEAYNHMRYTNVEKNEQRELSTEQLKFLNEDTFFGNEKTPLSYVMGVMNMILHGIESPNISKTNTLTKDIRGLEEKDRFDCILANPPFGGKENDSIQQNFPVKSNATELLFLQHMMNYLKLNGKCGVVIPEGVLFQTNNAFQAVKKELLERFNVHTILSLPAGIFLPYSGVKTNVIFFDRNGSTSDIFYYEVNPPYKLTKNKPIQYEHFKEFLDVWENGELTDNSWIVNINDIKEFDISAKNPNNIKVIEHKSPLELVENIKENNKEINDLMYEIETILIGKDIDE
;
A
#
# COMPACT_ATOMS: atom_id res chain seq x y z
N MET A 1 14.94 16.55 8.62
CA MET A 1 13.52 16.53 8.21
C MET A 1 12.68 15.66 9.14
N GLU A 2 13.11 14.43 9.45
CA GLU A 2 12.42 13.52 10.39
C GLU A 2 12.08 14.13 11.76
N SER A 3 13.00 14.85 12.39
CA SER A 3 12.75 15.52 13.68
C SER A 3 11.60 16.53 13.63
N LYS A 4 11.40 17.20 12.49
CA LYS A 4 10.29 18.14 12.28
C LYS A 4 8.96 17.41 12.20
N ILE A 5 8.92 16.28 11.47
CA ILE A 5 7.72 15.45 11.36
C ILE A 5 7.34 14.84 12.71
N ASN A 6 8.31 14.32 13.47
CA ASN A 6 8.05 13.83 14.84
C ASN A 6 7.47 14.94 15.73
N ARG A 7 8.01 16.16 15.64
CA ARG A 7 7.48 17.31 16.36
C ARG A 7 6.03 17.63 15.95
N ILE A 8 5.71 17.63 14.66
CA ILE A 8 4.35 17.84 14.17
C ILE A 8 3.41 16.76 14.71
N THR A 9 3.82 15.49 14.66
CA THR A 9 3.03 14.39 15.21
C THR A 9 2.77 14.58 16.71
N ASP A 10 3.76 15.02 17.48
CA ASP A 10 3.60 15.27 18.91
C ASP A 10 2.69 16.47 19.23
N ILE A 11 2.71 17.50 18.38
CA ILE A 11 1.77 18.64 18.46
C ILE A 11 0.35 18.14 18.19
N LEU A 12 0.14 17.41 17.10
CA LEU A 12 -1.19 16.90 16.70
C LEU A 12 -1.75 15.89 17.70
N ARG A 13 -0.92 15.07 18.35
CA ARG A 13 -1.36 14.14 19.41
C ARG A 13 -2.00 14.83 20.62
N ARG A 14 -1.75 16.13 20.82
CA ARG A 14 -2.29 16.92 21.92
C ARG A 14 -3.54 17.70 21.53
N ASP A 15 -3.93 17.66 20.25
CA ASP A 15 -5.10 18.35 19.74
C ASP A 15 -6.36 17.51 19.95
N ASP A 16 -7.41 18.12 20.49
CA ASP A 16 -8.67 17.43 20.83
C ASP A 16 -9.39 16.85 19.60
N GLY A 17 -9.09 17.35 18.40
CA GLY A 17 -9.68 16.87 17.15
C GLY A 17 -8.98 15.63 16.56
N ILE A 18 -7.86 15.20 17.13
CA ILE A 18 -7.00 14.15 16.57
C ILE A 18 -6.96 12.92 17.48
N SER A 19 -7.33 11.77 16.93
CA SER A 19 -7.27 10.49 17.63
C SER A 19 -6.57 9.42 16.79
N GLY A 20 -5.41 8.97 17.28
CA GLY A 20 -4.64 7.88 16.68
C GLY A 20 -3.85 8.27 15.43
N ALA A 21 -3.07 7.31 14.91
CA ALA A 21 -2.14 7.54 13.79
C ALA A 21 -2.77 7.86 12.46
N MET A 22 -3.95 7.31 12.21
CA MET A 22 -4.72 7.59 11.01
C MET A 22 -5.02 9.09 10.89
N MET A 23 -5.53 9.72 11.95
CA MET A 23 -5.93 11.12 11.88
C MET A 23 -4.74 12.06 11.76
N TYR A 24 -3.67 11.90 12.55
CA TYR A 24 -2.52 12.79 12.40
C TYR A 24 -1.82 12.59 11.05
N THR A 25 -1.76 11.36 10.53
CA THR A 25 -1.16 11.09 9.20
C THR A 25 -1.98 11.76 8.12
N GLU A 26 -3.31 11.65 8.18
CA GLU A 26 -4.23 12.34 7.26
C GLU A 26 -3.98 13.86 7.27
N GLN A 27 -3.90 14.47 8.46
CA GLN A 27 -3.72 15.92 8.59
C GLN A 27 -2.34 16.38 8.13
N ILE A 28 -1.27 15.64 8.46
CA ILE A 28 0.08 15.93 7.98
C ILE A 28 0.13 15.85 6.44
N SER A 29 -0.53 14.85 5.87
CA SER A 29 -0.46 14.55 4.43
C SER A 29 -0.99 15.72 3.58
N TRP A 30 -2.16 16.26 3.90
CA TRP A 30 -2.74 17.33 3.08
C TRP A 30 -2.00 18.66 3.22
N ILE A 31 -1.46 18.96 4.42
CA ILE A 31 -0.67 20.17 4.64
C ILE A 31 0.65 20.08 3.88
N LEU A 32 1.35 18.94 3.99
CA LEU A 32 2.57 18.68 3.22
C LEU A 32 2.31 18.77 1.72
N PHE A 33 1.20 18.21 1.25
CA PHE A 33 0.82 18.27 -0.15
C PHE A 33 0.66 19.71 -0.66
N LEU A 34 0.01 20.60 0.10
CA LEU A 34 -0.15 22.01 -0.32
C LEU A 34 1.17 22.78 -0.31
N LYS A 35 2.08 22.51 0.64
CA LYS A 35 3.42 23.09 0.63
C LYS A 35 4.24 22.57 -0.55
N PHE A 36 4.21 21.25 -0.81
CA PHE A 36 4.86 20.64 -1.97
C PHE A 36 4.36 21.25 -3.27
N LEU A 37 3.03 21.39 -3.41
CA LEU A 37 2.44 22.03 -4.57
C LEU A 37 2.98 23.45 -4.75
N SER A 38 3.04 24.24 -3.68
CA SER A 38 3.60 25.60 -3.74
C SER A 38 5.03 25.63 -4.29
N ASP A 39 5.92 24.81 -3.74
CA ASP A 39 7.34 24.78 -4.17
C ASP A 39 7.49 24.26 -5.61
N LEU A 40 6.62 23.33 -6.01
CA LEU A 40 6.56 22.86 -7.39
C LEU A 40 6.11 23.97 -8.34
N GLU A 41 5.10 24.76 -7.96
CA GLU A 41 4.64 25.91 -8.74
C GLU A 41 5.69 27.00 -8.83
N ASP A 42 6.41 27.29 -7.74
CA ASP A 42 7.52 28.25 -7.71
C ASP A 42 8.64 27.82 -8.66
N SER A 43 9.02 26.53 -8.62
CA SER A 43 10.02 25.97 -9.55
C SER A 43 9.59 26.07 -11.02
N LYS A 44 8.31 25.81 -11.32
CA LYS A 44 7.76 25.93 -12.68
C LYS A 44 7.63 27.38 -13.12
N ALA A 45 7.32 28.30 -12.22
CA ALA A 45 7.29 29.73 -12.49
C ALA A 45 8.68 30.28 -12.82
N ASP A 46 9.71 29.87 -12.06
CA ASP A 46 11.10 30.20 -12.33
C ASP A 46 11.56 29.66 -13.68
N GLU A 47 11.23 28.40 -14.01
CA GLU A 47 11.52 27.81 -15.33
C GLU A 47 10.83 28.57 -16.46
N ALA A 48 9.55 28.90 -16.33
CA ALA A 48 8.81 29.67 -17.31
C ALA A 48 9.45 31.05 -17.53
N LEU A 49 9.82 31.75 -16.44
CA LEU A 49 10.49 33.04 -16.49
C LEU A 49 11.83 32.95 -17.23
N LEU A 50 12.65 31.94 -16.94
CA LEU A 50 13.92 31.69 -17.63
C LEU A 50 13.72 31.42 -19.13
N ASN A 51 12.61 30.79 -19.49
CA ASN A 51 12.21 30.53 -20.88
C ASN A 51 11.45 31.71 -21.53
N GLY A 52 11.25 32.82 -20.82
CA GLY A 52 10.51 33.99 -21.31
C GLY A 52 9.01 33.74 -21.51
N GLN A 53 8.43 32.82 -20.75
CA GLN A 53 7.02 32.45 -20.75
C GLN A 53 6.32 32.91 -19.47
N ASP A 54 5.03 33.24 -19.57
CA ASP A 54 4.21 33.51 -18.39
C ASP A 54 3.75 32.20 -17.76
N TYR A 55 3.87 32.09 -16.43
CA TYR A 55 3.35 30.95 -15.67
C TYR A 55 1.96 31.25 -15.11
N ALA A 56 1.01 30.35 -15.37
CA ALA A 56 -0.33 30.42 -14.81
C ALA A 56 -0.44 29.46 -13.62
N TYR A 57 -0.49 30.03 -12.41
CA TYR A 57 -0.65 29.26 -11.18
C TYR A 57 -1.93 28.42 -11.18
N ILE A 58 -1.85 27.26 -10.54
CA ILE A 58 -2.93 26.30 -10.36
C ILE A 58 -3.93 26.87 -9.35
N LEU A 59 -3.42 27.40 -8.23
CA LEU A 59 -4.20 28.02 -7.17
C LEU A 59 -4.30 29.55 -7.39
N ASP A 60 -5.50 30.10 -7.24
CA ASP A 60 -5.71 31.55 -7.19
C ASP A 60 -4.89 32.15 -6.04
N ASP A 61 -4.41 33.38 -6.23
CA ASP A 61 -3.51 34.10 -5.33
C ASP A 61 -3.90 33.94 -3.84
N LYS A 62 -5.17 34.18 -3.50
CA LYS A 62 -5.70 34.03 -2.13
C LYS A 62 -5.43 32.66 -1.47
N PHE A 63 -5.37 31.58 -2.24
CA PHE A 63 -5.22 30.20 -1.76
C PHE A 63 -3.80 29.65 -1.92
N GLN A 64 -2.86 30.45 -2.41
CA GLN A 64 -1.45 30.07 -2.47
C GLN A 64 -0.83 30.03 -1.07
N TRP A 65 0.06 29.07 -0.83
CA TRP A 65 0.69 28.83 0.48
C TRP A 65 1.35 30.10 1.06
N SER A 66 2.05 30.84 0.20
CA SER A 66 2.71 32.11 0.51
C SER A 66 1.76 33.23 0.95
N ASN A 67 0.45 33.07 0.77
CA ASN A 67 -0.55 34.08 1.14
C ASN A 67 -1.40 33.66 2.34
N TRP A 68 -1.95 32.44 2.37
CA TRP A 68 -2.82 32.02 3.47
C TRP A 68 -2.07 31.29 4.60
N ALA A 69 -1.11 30.43 4.24
CA ALA A 69 -0.44 29.57 5.21
C ALA A 69 0.65 30.38 5.91
N CYS A 70 1.66 30.86 5.20
CA CYS A 70 2.79 31.57 5.79
C CYS A 70 3.10 32.85 5.00
N PRO A 71 2.27 33.90 5.13
CA PRO A 71 2.54 35.20 4.51
C PRO A 71 3.88 35.75 4.98
N LYS A 72 4.70 36.22 4.05
CA LYS A 72 6.04 36.74 4.34
C LYS A 72 6.14 38.22 3.99
N LYS A 73 6.77 38.98 4.89
CA LYS A 73 7.20 40.37 4.71
C LYS A 73 8.68 40.47 5.06
N ASP A 74 9.49 40.98 4.14
CA ASP A 74 10.95 41.06 4.27
C ASP A 74 11.61 39.70 4.60
N GLY A 75 11.08 38.62 4.01
CA GLY A 75 11.58 37.25 4.22
C GLY A 75 11.23 36.62 5.57
N LYS A 76 10.45 37.29 6.42
CA LYS A 76 9.96 36.77 7.70
C LYS A 76 8.44 36.64 7.68
N ILE A 77 7.89 35.77 8.53
CA ILE A 77 6.44 35.65 8.64
C ILE A 77 5.81 36.99 9.05
N ASP A 78 4.80 37.41 8.28
CA ASP A 78 4.01 38.60 8.57
C ASP A 78 2.99 38.25 9.65
N LEU A 79 3.41 38.38 10.91
CA LEU A 79 2.59 38.08 12.08
C LEU A 79 1.27 38.87 12.13
N ILE A 80 1.16 39.98 11.41
CA ILE A 80 -0.06 40.78 11.36
C ILE A 80 -1.10 40.13 10.45
N ASN A 81 -0.67 39.59 9.31
CA ASN A 81 -1.54 39.00 8.30
C ASN A 81 -1.69 37.48 8.44
N ALA A 82 -0.77 36.81 9.12
CA ALA A 82 -0.81 35.38 9.38
C ALA A 82 -1.99 35.02 10.30
N LYS A 83 -2.99 34.35 9.73
CA LYS A 83 -4.16 33.88 10.49
C LYS A 83 -3.75 32.82 11.52
N SER A 84 -4.38 32.87 12.69
CA SER A 84 -4.23 31.90 13.78
C SER A 84 -5.55 31.77 14.55
N GLY A 85 -5.67 30.75 15.40
CA GLY A 85 -6.90 30.53 16.17
C GLY A 85 -8.13 30.29 15.29
N GLU A 86 -9.30 30.80 15.70
CA GLU A 86 -10.57 30.60 14.99
C GLU A 86 -10.54 31.13 13.55
N ASP A 87 -9.91 32.27 13.29
CA ASP A 87 -9.83 32.85 11.93
C ASP A 87 -9.15 31.91 10.93
N LEU A 88 -8.11 31.19 11.38
CA LEU A 88 -7.41 30.21 10.54
C LEU A 88 -8.29 28.99 10.26
N LEU A 89 -8.98 28.49 11.28
CA LEU A 89 -9.89 27.35 11.12
C LEU A 89 -11.07 27.71 10.22
N GLU A 90 -11.63 28.91 10.37
CA GLU A 90 -12.73 29.38 9.54
C GLU A 90 -12.31 29.48 8.06
N PHE A 91 -11.16 30.09 7.79
CA PHE A 91 -10.62 30.16 6.43
C PHE A 91 -10.39 28.76 5.84
N VAL A 92 -9.72 27.88 6.58
CA VAL A 92 -9.40 26.53 6.09
C VAL A 92 -10.68 25.73 5.82
N ASN A 93 -11.62 25.72 6.78
CA ASN A 93 -12.81 24.88 6.70
C ASN A 93 -13.88 25.43 5.73
N LYS A 94 -14.06 26.75 5.68
CA LYS A 94 -15.16 27.38 4.92
C LYS A 94 -14.74 27.95 3.57
N GLU A 95 -13.45 28.18 3.33
CA GLU A 95 -12.97 28.80 2.10
C GLU A 95 -12.00 27.88 1.34
N LEU A 96 -10.88 27.48 1.96
CA LEU A 96 -9.83 26.70 1.30
C LEU A 96 -10.31 25.32 0.87
N PHE A 97 -10.87 24.52 1.79
CA PHE A 97 -11.34 23.17 1.47
C PHE A 97 -12.44 23.18 0.40
N PRO A 98 -13.49 24.02 0.49
CA PRO A 98 -14.49 24.15 -0.58
C PRO A 98 -13.90 24.55 -1.94
N TYR A 99 -12.92 25.47 -1.96
CA TYR A 99 -12.22 25.87 -3.18
C TYR A 99 -11.47 24.68 -3.82
N LEU A 100 -10.67 23.95 -3.04
CA LEU A 100 -9.91 22.79 -3.52
C LEU A 100 -10.82 21.67 -4.02
N LYS A 101 -11.90 21.36 -3.28
CA LYS A 101 -12.95 20.40 -3.68
C LYS A 101 -13.60 20.78 -5.02
N GLY A 102 -13.71 22.08 -5.31
CA GLY A 102 -14.29 22.62 -6.53
C GLY A 102 -13.57 22.20 -7.82
N PHE A 103 -12.27 21.91 -7.78
CA PHE A 103 -11.48 21.60 -8.98
C PHE A 103 -11.96 20.38 -9.76
N LYS A 104 -12.57 19.40 -9.09
CA LYS A 104 -13.11 18.21 -9.76
C LYS A 104 -14.21 18.56 -10.78
N SER A 105 -14.93 19.66 -10.55
CA SER A 105 -16.03 20.10 -11.43
C SER A 105 -15.56 20.97 -12.60
N ILE A 106 -14.30 21.44 -12.57
CA ILE A 106 -13.77 22.45 -13.50
C ILE A 106 -13.10 21.80 -14.71
N THR A 107 -12.57 20.58 -14.56
CA THR A 107 -11.81 19.88 -15.60
C THR A 107 -12.27 18.44 -15.75
N GLU A 108 -12.61 18.05 -16.97
CA GLU A 108 -12.94 16.66 -17.31
C GLU A 108 -11.68 15.81 -17.53
N ASN A 109 -10.49 16.43 -17.60
CA ASN A 109 -9.25 15.70 -17.81
C ASN A 109 -8.75 15.08 -16.49
N ALA A 110 -9.00 13.78 -16.32
CA ALA A 110 -8.58 12.98 -15.17
C ALA A 110 -7.04 12.88 -14.99
N LYS A 111 -6.26 13.24 -16.01
CA LYS A 111 -4.79 13.37 -15.95
C LYS A 111 -4.33 14.76 -15.48
N SER A 112 -5.21 15.76 -15.38
CA SER A 112 -4.79 17.08 -14.91
C SER A 112 -4.54 17.09 -13.40
N ILE A 113 -3.49 17.78 -12.96
CA ILE A 113 -3.20 17.96 -11.53
C ILE A 113 -4.35 18.65 -10.79
N LYS A 114 -5.07 19.59 -11.43
CA LYS A 114 -6.29 20.21 -10.90
C LYS A 114 -7.35 19.17 -10.55
N TYR A 115 -7.63 18.23 -11.46
CA TYR A 115 -8.55 17.14 -11.19
C TYR A 115 -8.10 16.30 -9.97
N LYS A 116 -6.79 16.00 -9.88
CA LYS A 116 -6.22 15.24 -8.75
C LYS A 116 -6.37 15.98 -7.42
N ILE A 117 -6.13 17.29 -7.39
CA ILE A 117 -6.37 18.13 -6.20
C ILE A 117 -7.84 18.01 -5.78
N GLY A 118 -8.78 18.20 -6.71
CA GLY A 118 -10.20 18.06 -6.42
C GLY A 118 -10.57 16.67 -5.90
N ALA A 119 -10.05 15.61 -6.52
CA ALA A 119 -10.29 14.23 -6.12
C ALA A 119 -9.67 13.88 -4.75
N ILE A 120 -8.54 14.48 -4.40
CA ILE A 120 -7.90 14.34 -3.09
C ILE A 120 -8.77 15.00 -2.01
N PHE A 121 -9.09 16.28 -2.20
CA PHE A 121 -9.76 17.08 -1.18
C PHE A 121 -11.25 16.74 -1.05
N GLU A 122 -11.87 16.06 -2.03
CA GLU A 122 -13.24 15.53 -1.92
C GLU A 122 -13.45 14.64 -0.69
N PHE A 123 -12.42 13.90 -0.29
CA PHE A 123 -12.50 12.90 0.78
C PHE A 123 -11.75 13.28 2.06
N LEU A 124 -11.23 14.52 2.10
CA LEU A 124 -10.53 15.05 3.25
C LEU A 124 -11.33 16.18 3.88
N ASP A 125 -11.20 16.27 5.19
CA ASP A 125 -11.61 17.43 5.97
C ASP A 125 -10.52 17.75 6.99
N ASN A 126 -10.39 19.03 7.33
CA ASN A 126 -9.53 19.42 8.45
C ASN A 126 -10.19 18.98 9.76
N ARG A 127 -9.43 18.18 10.53
CA ARG A 127 -9.86 17.67 11.84
C ARG A 127 -9.18 18.38 13.01
N ILE A 128 -8.20 19.23 12.75
CA ILE A 128 -7.48 19.95 13.80
C ILE A 128 -8.46 20.93 14.45
N ALA A 129 -8.72 20.75 15.74
CA ALA A 129 -9.72 21.49 16.49
C ALA A 129 -9.22 22.85 16.96
N ASN A 130 -7.91 23.00 17.17
CA ASN A 130 -7.31 24.25 17.64
C ASN A 130 -6.49 24.94 16.54
N GLY A 131 -6.90 26.15 16.14
CA GLY A 131 -6.22 26.90 15.09
C GLY A 131 -4.80 27.35 15.44
N HIS A 132 -4.45 27.44 16.73
CA HIS A 132 -3.06 27.67 17.13
C HIS A 132 -2.19 26.42 16.93
N THR A 133 -2.75 25.22 17.16
CA THR A 133 -2.10 23.96 16.79
C THR A 133 -1.83 23.92 15.29
N LEU A 134 -2.85 24.21 14.48
CA LEU A 134 -2.70 24.24 13.02
C LEU A 134 -1.64 25.25 12.59
N ARG A 135 -1.63 26.46 13.17
CA ARG A 135 -0.57 27.46 12.93
C ARG A 135 0.82 26.90 13.22
N GLU A 136 1.05 26.29 14.38
CA GLU A 136 2.36 25.72 14.71
C GLU A 136 2.79 24.65 13.70
N VAL A 137 1.86 23.81 13.24
CA VAL A 137 2.13 22.80 12.20
C VAL A 137 2.52 23.46 10.86
N LEU A 138 1.78 24.48 10.43
CA LEU A 138 2.08 25.23 9.19
C LEU A 138 3.47 25.85 9.26
N ASP A 139 3.83 26.47 10.38
CA ASP A 139 5.12 27.14 10.56
C ASP A 139 6.28 26.13 10.52
N ILE A 140 6.10 24.91 11.03
CA ILE A 140 7.14 23.87 10.94
C ILE A 140 7.28 23.34 9.51
N ILE A 141 6.16 23.17 8.80
CA ILE A 141 6.14 22.68 7.41
C ILE A 141 6.70 23.73 6.44
N ASP A 142 6.46 25.03 6.66
CA ASP A 142 6.98 26.11 5.80
C ASP A 142 8.51 26.14 5.74
N VAL A 143 9.18 25.73 6.82
CA VAL A 143 10.65 25.64 6.89
C VAL A 143 11.19 24.40 6.16
N MET A 144 10.33 23.56 5.59
CA MET A 144 10.74 22.48 4.70
C MET A 144 10.88 23.05 3.27
N ASP A 145 11.96 22.68 2.60
CA ASP A 145 12.29 23.09 1.24
C ASP A 145 12.11 21.89 0.32
N PHE A 146 11.34 22.05 -0.75
CA PHE A 146 11.03 20.98 -1.72
C PHE A 146 11.51 21.30 -3.14
N HIS A 147 12.35 22.33 -3.33
CA HIS A 147 12.83 22.72 -4.67
C HIS A 147 13.88 21.77 -5.24
N ASN A 148 14.58 21.01 -4.40
CA ASN A 148 15.62 20.09 -4.85
C ASN A 148 15.20 18.62 -4.72
N GLN A 149 15.69 17.79 -5.65
CA GLN A 149 15.33 16.36 -5.71
C GLN A 149 15.78 15.57 -4.48
N ALA A 150 16.87 15.99 -3.81
CA ALA A 150 17.36 15.28 -2.63
C ALA A 150 16.39 15.42 -1.45
N ASP A 151 15.81 16.61 -1.25
CA ASP A 151 14.82 16.85 -0.20
C ASP A 151 13.48 16.18 -0.49
N LEU A 152 13.05 16.14 -1.76
CA LEU A 152 11.87 15.37 -2.18
C LEU A 152 12.03 13.87 -1.89
N PHE A 153 13.19 13.32 -2.21
CA PHE A 153 13.50 11.93 -1.89
C PHE A 153 13.48 11.67 -0.37
N GLN A 154 14.07 12.55 0.45
CA GLN A 154 14.00 12.43 1.91
C GLN A 154 12.57 12.51 2.45
N LEU A 155 11.75 13.38 1.87
CA LEU A 155 10.35 13.53 2.24
C LEU A 155 9.56 12.25 1.91
N SER A 156 9.78 11.68 0.73
CA SER A 156 9.09 10.47 0.28
C SER A 156 9.36 9.30 1.24
N LEU A 157 10.60 9.14 1.70
CA LEU A 157 10.97 8.15 2.72
C LEU A 157 10.29 8.40 4.07
N ILE A 158 10.12 9.66 4.48
CA ILE A 158 9.44 10.00 5.73
C ILE A 158 7.94 9.78 5.62
N TYR A 159 7.34 10.10 4.47
CA TYR A 159 5.93 9.85 4.22
C TYR A 159 5.62 8.35 4.25
N GLU A 160 6.48 7.54 3.63
CA GLU A 160 6.43 6.09 3.70
C GLU A 160 6.47 5.55 5.14
N LYS A 161 7.30 6.17 5.99
CA LYS A 161 7.34 5.85 7.42
C LYS A 161 6.03 6.21 8.13
N LEU A 162 5.45 7.39 7.86
CA LEU A 162 4.15 7.78 8.42
C LEU A 162 3.04 6.79 8.03
N LEU A 163 3.01 6.37 6.76
CA LEU A 163 2.06 5.36 6.28
C LEU A 163 2.25 4.00 6.95
N LYS A 164 3.50 3.59 7.17
CA LYS A 164 3.84 2.36 7.90
C LYS A 164 3.40 2.41 9.36
N ASP A 165 3.62 3.54 10.03
CA ASP A 165 3.24 3.73 11.44
C ASP A 165 1.70 3.80 11.58
N MET A 166 1.03 4.50 10.65
CA MET A 166 -0.42 4.54 10.54
C MET A 166 -1.03 3.14 10.43
N GLY A 167 -0.45 2.30 9.57
CA GLY A 167 -0.86 0.91 9.51
C GLY A 167 -0.61 0.17 10.83
N SER A 168 0.60 0.28 11.37
CA SER A 168 1.03 -0.51 12.54
C SER A 168 0.18 -0.29 13.78
N ASP A 169 -0.51 0.85 13.90
CA ASP A 169 -1.42 1.18 15.00
C ASP A 169 -2.75 0.42 14.98
N GLY A 170 -3.01 -0.41 13.96
CA GLY A 170 -4.12 -1.37 13.97
C GLY A 170 -5.49 -0.71 13.99
N GLY A 171 -5.61 0.50 13.44
CA GLY A 171 -6.88 1.21 13.32
C GLY A 171 -7.96 0.35 12.67
N ASN A 172 -9.21 0.55 13.11
CA ASN A 172 -10.44 -0.18 12.74
C ASN A 172 -10.85 -0.06 11.25
N SER A 173 -9.92 0.12 10.32
CA SER A 173 -10.22 0.41 8.92
C SER A 173 -10.35 -0.86 8.06
N GLY A 174 -9.91 -2.02 8.54
CA GLY A 174 -9.89 -3.25 7.73
C GLY A 174 -8.95 -3.17 6.52
N GLU A 175 -8.03 -2.20 6.52
CA GLU A 175 -7.08 -1.93 5.45
C GLU A 175 -5.77 -2.67 5.74
N PHE A 176 -5.40 -3.62 4.86
CA PHE A 176 -4.19 -4.42 5.01
C PHE A 176 -3.01 -3.68 4.39
N TYR A 177 -2.03 -3.29 5.19
CA TYR A 177 -0.79 -2.73 4.66
C TYR A 177 0.19 -3.84 4.32
N THR A 178 0.65 -3.89 3.07
CA THR A 178 1.62 -4.89 2.61
C THR A 178 3.01 -4.58 3.18
N PRO A 179 3.69 -5.53 3.84
CA PRO A 179 5.04 -5.32 4.32
C PRO A 179 5.99 -4.93 3.19
N ARG A 180 6.78 -3.86 3.39
CA ARG A 180 7.73 -3.36 2.40
C ARG A 180 8.74 -4.43 1.89
N PRO A 181 9.28 -5.31 2.75
CA PRO A 181 10.10 -6.43 2.27
C PRO A 181 9.39 -7.34 1.27
N LEU A 182 8.09 -7.61 1.48
CA LEU A 182 7.31 -8.44 0.56
C LEU A 182 7.05 -7.71 -0.76
N ILE A 183 6.68 -6.42 -0.71
CA ILE A 183 6.52 -5.60 -1.92
C ILE A 183 7.79 -5.62 -2.76
N LYS A 184 8.95 -5.45 -2.12
CA LYS A 184 10.25 -5.48 -2.78
C LYS A 184 10.52 -6.81 -3.47
N VAL A 185 10.35 -7.92 -2.75
CA VAL A 185 10.58 -9.28 -3.30
C VAL A 185 9.67 -9.56 -4.51
N ILE A 186 8.40 -9.20 -4.43
CA ILE A 186 7.46 -9.39 -5.54
C ILE A 186 7.90 -8.53 -6.74
N THR A 187 8.32 -7.28 -6.50
CA THR A 187 8.80 -6.38 -7.57
C THR A 187 10.10 -6.88 -8.19
N ASP A 188 11.04 -7.39 -7.38
CA ASP A 188 12.30 -7.96 -7.85
C ASP A 188 12.06 -9.18 -8.77
N VAL A 189 11.09 -10.06 -8.43
CA VAL A 189 10.75 -11.25 -9.24
C VAL A 189 9.99 -10.89 -10.52
N VAL A 190 8.99 -10.00 -10.44
CA VAL A 190 8.24 -9.55 -11.62
C VAL A 190 9.14 -8.73 -12.56
N ASN A 191 10.06 -7.97 -11.98
CA ASN A 191 11.09 -7.19 -12.64
C ASN A 191 10.54 -6.26 -13.75
N PRO A 192 9.70 -5.27 -13.39
CA PRO A 192 9.10 -4.37 -14.38
C PRO A 192 10.18 -3.44 -14.99
N GLN A 193 10.12 -3.20 -16.31
CA GLN A 193 11.11 -2.43 -17.06
C GLN A 193 10.60 -1.06 -17.50
N VAL A 194 11.51 -0.10 -17.69
CA VAL A 194 11.19 1.22 -18.27
C VAL A 194 10.55 1.04 -19.64
N GLY A 195 9.43 1.73 -19.89
CA GLY A 195 8.63 1.59 -21.11
C GLY A 195 7.51 0.55 -21.01
N GLN A 196 7.43 -0.20 -19.91
CA GLN A 196 6.31 -1.09 -19.62
C GLN A 196 5.26 -0.41 -18.74
N THR A 197 4.02 -0.88 -18.83
CA THR A 197 2.93 -0.42 -17.96
C THR A 197 2.76 -1.33 -16.75
N VAL A 198 2.57 -0.73 -15.57
CA VAL A 198 2.41 -1.40 -14.28
C VAL A 198 1.03 -1.10 -13.72
N TYR A 199 0.30 -2.14 -13.33
CA TYR A 199 -1.06 -2.03 -12.82
C TYR A 199 -1.24 -2.71 -11.46
N ASP A 200 -1.91 -2.01 -10.55
CA ASP A 200 -2.39 -2.57 -9.29
C ASP A 200 -3.91 -2.32 -9.16
N PRO A 201 -4.74 -3.39 -9.13
CA PRO A 201 -6.18 -3.28 -9.02
C PRO A 201 -6.70 -2.90 -7.63
N ALA A 202 -5.85 -2.85 -6.61
CA ALA A 202 -6.18 -2.51 -5.22
C ALA A 202 -5.00 -1.78 -4.57
N VAL A 203 -4.73 -0.57 -5.05
CA VAL A 203 -3.45 0.13 -4.79
C VAL A 203 -3.18 0.42 -3.32
N GLY A 204 -4.22 0.59 -2.50
CA GLY A 204 -4.09 1.12 -1.15
C GLY A 204 -3.26 2.40 -1.14
N SER A 205 -2.16 2.40 -0.37
CA SER A 205 -1.18 3.49 -0.31
C SER A 205 -0.19 3.57 -1.48
N CYS A 206 -0.45 2.86 -2.58
CA CYS A 206 0.40 2.76 -3.78
C CYS A 206 1.79 2.13 -3.56
N GLY A 207 1.95 1.29 -2.52
CA GLY A 207 3.24 0.70 -2.18
C GLY A 207 3.91 -0.09 -3.33
N PHE A 208 3.15 -0.88 -4.09
CA PHE A 208 3.69 -1.61 -5.24
C PHE A 208 4.09 -0.69 -6.39
N LEU A 209 3.29 0.33 -6.68
CA LEU A 209 3.58 1.26 -7.78
C LEU A 209 4.83 2.09 -7.49
N ILE A 210 5.03 2.49 -6.23
CA ILE A 210 6.22 3.21 -5.80
C ILE A 210 7.45 2.32 -5.82
N GLU A 211 7.35 1.07 -5.37
CA GLU A 211 8.49 0.16 -5.47
C GLU A 211 8.84 -0.13 -6.93
N ALA A 212 7.85 -0.27 -7.81
CA ALA A 212 8.08 -0.40 -9.25
C ALA A 212 8.74 0.86 -9.85
N TYR A 213 8.32 2.06 -9.43
CA TYR A 213 9.00 3.31 -9.79
C TYR A 213 10.45 3.31 -9.31
N ASN A 214 10.69 2.95 -8.04
CA ASN A 214 12.02 2.90 -7.48
C ASN A 214 12.91 1.92 -8.24
N HIS A 215 12.38 0.74 -8.56
CA HIS A 215 13.04 -0.29 -9.35
C HIS A 215 13.42 0.17 -10.77
N MET A 216 12.59 1.01 -11.39
CA MET A 216 12.85 1.55 -12.74
C MET A 216 13.71 2.82 -12.74
N ARG A 217 13.61 3.67 -11.71
CA ARG A 217 14.26 4.98 -11.65
C ARG A 217 15.66 4.89 -11.06
N TYR A 218 15.92 3.97 -10.13
CA TYR A 218 17.16 3.96 -9.35
C TYR A 218 18.04 2.73 -9.63
N THR A 219 19.34 2.92 -9.53
CA THR A 219 20.32 1.83 -9.36
C THR A 219 20.56 1.55 -7.89
N ASN A 220 20.50 2.59 -7.04
CA ASN A 220 20.55 2.47 -5.59
C ASN A 220 19.67 3.53 -4.94
N VAL A 221 18.52 3.10 -4.41
CA VAL A 221 17.54 3.98 -3.75
C VAL A 221 18.16 4.65 -2.52
N GLU A 222 18.85 3.89 -1.66
CA GLU A 222 19.43 4.41 -0.40
C GLU A 222 20.46 5.54 -0.61
N LYS A 223 21.18 5.48 -1.73
CA LYS A 223 22.18 6.48 -2.11
C LYS A 223 21.63 7.56 -3.04
N ASN A 224 20.34 7.51 -3.38
CA ASN A 224 19.72 8.37 -4.38
C ASN A 224 20.45 8.33 -5.74
N GLU A 225 20.99 7.16 -6.11
CA GLU A 225 21.66 6.95 -7.40
C GLU A 225 20.61 6.56 -8.45
N GLN A 226 20.35 7.48 -9.36
CA GLN A 226 19.34 7.34 -10.41
C GLN A 226 19.94 6.75 -11.69
N ARG A 227 19.10 6.04 -12.46
CA ARG A 227 19.45 5.56 -13.80
C ARG A 227 19.45 6.73 -14.77
N GLU A 228 20.39 6.71 -15.71
CA GLU A 228 20.37 7.60 -16.87
C GLU A 228 19.23 7.16 -17.80
N LEU A 229 18.22 8.01 -17.95
CA LEU A 229 17.06 7.78 -18.79
C LEU A 229 16.92 8.95 -19.77
N SER A 230 16.54 8.66 -21.01
CA SER A 230 16.19 9.71 -21.99
C SER A 230 14.98 10.53 -21.53
N THR A 231 14.81 11.73 -22.10
CA THR A 231 13.66 12.59 -21.82
C THR A 231 12.34 11.87 -22.11
N GLU A 232 12.27 11.09 -23.19
CA GLU A 232 11.09 10.30 -23.56
C GLU A 232 10.81 9.19 -22.53
N GLN A 233 11.86 8.51 -22.04
CA GLN A 233 11.72 7.48 -21.01
C GLN A 233 11.28 8.06 -19.67
N LEU A 234 11.85 9.20 -19.26
CA LEU A 234 11.43 9.90 -18.04
C LEU A 234 9.96 10.35 -18.13
N LYS A 235 9.57 10.89 -19.28
CA LYS A 235 8.19 11.29 -19.52
C LYS A 235 7.24 10.10 -19.43
N PHE A 236 7.55 9.00 -20.11
CA PHE A 236 6.74 7.79 -20.06
C PHE A 236 6.66 7.21 -18.64
N LEU A 237 7.78 7.21 -17.91
CA LEU A 237 7.85 6.76 -16.52
C LEU A 237 6.89 7.56 -15.62
N ASN A 238 6.88 8.89 -15.77
CA ASN A 238 6.10 9.77 -14.91
C ASN A 238 4.61 9.88 -15.31
N GLU A 239 4.26 9.68 -16.58
CA GLU A 239 2.90 9.97 -17.08
C GLU A 239 2.10 8.72 -17.49
N ASP A 240 2.75 7.68 -18.01
CA ASP A 240 2.09 6.58 -18.73
C ASP A 240 2.52 5.18 -18.25
N THR A 241 3.20 5.08 -17.11
CA THR A 241 3.67 3.79 -16.56
C THR A 241 2.74 3.22 -15.50
N PHE A 242 2.30 4.03 -14.52
CA PHE A 242 1.62 3.51 -13.31
C PHE A 242 0.11 3.72 -13.36
N PHE A 243 -0.64 2.62 -13.20
CA PHE A 243 -2.09 2.59 -13.23
C PHE A 243 -2.64 1.86 -12.02
N GLY A 244 -3.83 2.25 -11.56
CA GLY A 244 -4.48 1.50 -10.50
C GLY A 244 -5.84 2.02 -10.09
N ASN A 245 -6.48 1.27 -9.21
CA ASN A 245 -7.76 1.62 -8.64
C ASN A 245 -7.74 1.44 -7.12
N GLU A 246 -8.48 2.30 -6.42
CA GLU A 246 -8.74 2.14 -4.99
C GLU A 246 -10.22 2.41 -4.69
N LYS A 247 -10.82 1.55 -3.88
CA LYS A 247 -12.23 1.62 -3.46
C LYS A 247 -12.40 2.60 -2.29
N THR A 248 -11.52 2.55 -1.30
CA THR A 248 -11.65 3.33 -0.07
C THR A 248 -11.17 4.76 -0.28
N PRO A 249 -11.94 5.77 0.17
CA PRO A 249 -11.56 7.17 0.01
C PRO A 249 -10.19 7.52 0.61
N LEU A 250 -9.92 7.12 1.86
CA LEU A 250 -8.69 7.54 2.54
C LEU A 250 -7.46 6.89 1.92
N SER A 251 -7.48 5.57 1.66
CA SER A 251 -6.33 4.90 1.04
C SER A 251 -6.06 5.48 -0.35
N TYR A 252 -7.09 5.82 -1.13
CA TYR A 252 -6.94 6.50 -2.42
C TYR A 252 -6.17 7.81 -2.26
N VAL A 253 -6.58 8.66 -1.31
CA VAL A 253 -5.92 9.95 -1.07
C VAL A 253 -4.47 9.76 -0.67
N MET A 254 -4.22 8.89 0.33
CA MET A 254 -2.87 8.59 0.81
C MET A 254 -1.98 8.05 -0.32
N GLY A 255 -2.50 7.15 -1.16
CA GLY A 255 -1.77 6.58 -2.29
C GLY A 255 -1.45 7.61 -3.37
N VAL A 256 -2.41 8.45 -3.76
CA VAL A 256 -2.15 9.51 -4.75
C VAL A 256 -1.13 10.52 -4.23
N MET A 257 -1.25 10.95 -2.97
CA MET A 257 -0.25 11.83 -2.35
C MET A 257 1.12 11.17 -2.33
N ASN A 258 1.19 9.88 -1.99
CA ASN A 258 2.43 9.13 -1.96
C ASN A 258 3.13 9.13 -3.33
N MET A 259 2.39 8.86 -4.41
CA MET A 259 2.91 8.89 -5.78
C MET A 259 3.44 10.28 -6.16
N ILE A 260 2.69 11.34 -5.83
CA ILE A 260 3.09 12.73 -6.12
C ILE A 260 4.37 13.10 -5.38
N LEU A 261 4.49 12.75 -4.09
CA LEU A 261 5.69 13.00 -3.29
C LEU A 261 6.92 12.20 -3.77
N HIS A 262 6.73 11.10 -4.50
CA HIS A 262 7.79 10.36 -5.18
C HIS A 262 8.14 10.94 -6.57
N GLY A 263 7.53 12.07 -6.97
CA GLY A 263 7.78 12.76 -8.22
C GLY A 263 6.84 12.36 -9.38
N ILE A 264 5.85 11.51 -9.12
CA ILE A 264 4.87 11.08 -10.13
C ILE A 264 3.67 12.03 -10.04
N GLU A 265 3.76 13.18 -10.70
CA GLU A 265 2.79 14.28 -10.56
C GLU A 265 1.36 13.93 -11.04
N SER A 266 1.24 13.06 -12.04
CA SER A 266 -0.06 12.66 -12.62
C SER A 266 -0.23 11.14 -12.59
N PRO A 267 -0.42 10.53 -11.41
CA PRO A 267 -0.55 9.10 -11.32
C PRO A 267 -1.92 8.66 -11.86
N ASN A 268 -1.98 7.59 -12.68
CA ASN A 268 -3.22 7.12 -13.31
C ASN A 268 -4.05 6.25 -12.34
N ILE A 269 -4.32 6.79 -11.15
CA ILE A 269 -5.09 6.12 -10.09
C ILE A 269 -6.52 6.65 -10.07
N SER A 270 -7.48 5.72 -10.02
CA SER A 270 -8.91 6.02 -9.98
C SER A 270 -9.55 5.59 -8.66
N LYS A 271 -10.36 6.46 -8.06
CA LYS A 271 -11.21 6.09 -6.92
C LYS A 271 -12.42 5.33 -7.43
N THR A 272 -12.32 4.00 -7.50
CA THR A 272 -13.41 3.13 -7.97
C THR A 272 -13.28 1.71 -7.42
N ASN A 273 -14.40 1.00 -7.34
CA ASN A 273 -14.37 -0.45 -7.09
C ASN A 273 -13.98 -1.17 -8.38
N THR A 274 -12.77 -1.76 -8.41
CA THR A 274 -12.24 -2.50 -9.56
C THR A 274 -13.21 -3.52 -10.14
N LEU A 275 -13.92 -4.25 -9.28
CA LEU A 275 -14.78 -5.36 -9.68
C LEU A 275 -16.08 -4.91 -10.36
N THR A 276 -16.36 -3.59 -10.39
CA THR A 276 -17.54 -3.04 -11.09
C THR A 276 -17.37 -2.98 -12.61
N LYS A 277 -16.15 -3.15 -13.12
CA LYS A 277 -15.89 -3.20 -14.57
C LYS A 277 -16.18 -4.59 -15.12
N ASP A 278 -16.91 -4.64 -16.23
CA ASP A 278 -17.04 -5.85 -17.04
C ASP A 278 -15.70 -6.18 -17.70
N ILE A 279 -15.19 -7.38 -17.46
CA ILE A 279 -13.89 -7.83 -18.00
C ILE A 279 -14.05 -8.54 -19.35
N ARG A 280 -15.28 -8.70 -19.86
CA ARG A 280 -15.55 -9.27 -21.18
C ARG A 280 -15.28 -8.24 -22.27
N GLY A 281 -14.65 -8.69 -23.36
CA GLY A 281 -14.39 -7.83 -24.52
C GLY A 281 -13.20 -6.89 -24.39
N LEU A 282 -12.34 -7.06 -23.36
CA LEU A 282 -11.09 -6.31 -23.26
C LEU A 282 -10.14 -6.63 -24.43
N GLU A 283 -9.59 -5.58 -25.04
CA GLU A 283 -8.59 -5.67 -26.11
C GLU A 283 -7.17 -5.58 -25.55
N GLU A 284 -6.14 -5.91 -26.34
CA GLU A 284 -4.73 -5.82 -25.89
C GLU A 284 -4.33 -4.40 -25.46
N LYS A 285 -4.92 -3.36 -26.05
CA LYS A 285 -4.66 -1.95 -25.66
C LYS A 285 -5.15 -1.61 -24.25
N ASP A 286 -6.08 -2.38 -23.70
CA ASP A 286 -6.67 -2.15 -22.37
C ASP A 286 -5.91 -2.89 -21.26
N ARG A 287 -4.87 -3.66 -21.64
CA ARG A 287 -4.11 -4.55 -20.77
C ARG A 287 -2.78 -3.92 -20.34
N PHE A 288 -2.14 -4.53 -19.35
CA PHE A 288 -0.88 -4.07 -18.75
C PHE A 288 0.24 -5.10 -18.88
N ASP A 289 1.47 -4.63 -18.91
CA ASP A 289 2.67 -5.46 -19.05
C ASP A 289 3.03 -6.15 -17.72
N CYS A 290 2.83 -5.46 -16.60
CA CYS A 290 3.11 -5.96 -15.26
C CYS A 290 1.93 -5.70 -14.32
N ILE A 291 1.58 -6.71 -13.53
CA ILE A 291 0.59 -6.59 -12.45
C ILE A 291 1.25 -6.95 -11.13
N LEU A 292 1.16 -6.05 -10.16
CA LEU A 292 1.70 -6.21 -8.81
C LEU A 292 0.58 -5.87 -7.84
N ALA A 293 0.15 -6.83 -7.01
CA ALA A 293 -1.07 -6.62 -6.23
C ALA A 293 -1.11 -7.37 -4.90
N ASN A 294 -1.80 -6.78 -3.93
CA ASN A 294 -2.27 -7.45 -2.72
C ASN A 294 -3.77 -7.15 -2.51
N PRO A 295 -4.67 -7.84 -3.23
CA PRO A 295 -6.10 -7.67 -3.07
C PRO A 295 -6.59 -8.08 -1.65
N PRO A 296 -7.78 -7.61 -1.22
CA PRO A 296 -8.35 -7.99 0.08
C PRO A 296 -8.49 -9.50 0.28
N PHE A 297 -8.16 -10.00 1.48
CA PHE A 297 -8.17 -11.44 1.85
C PHE A 297 -9.54 -12.01 2.22
N GLY A 298 -10.58 -11.58 1.49
CA GLY A 298 -11.95 -12.02 1.73
C GLY A 298 -12.97 -10.92 1.48
N GLY A 299 -14.19 -11.17 1.95
CA GLY A 299 -15.35 -10.33 1.70
C GLY A 299 -16.34 -11.01 0.77
N LYS A 300 -17.46 -10.33 0.53
CA LYS A 300 -18.48 -10.78 -0.41
C LYS A 300 -18.89 -9.62 -1.31
N GLU A 301 -18.90 -9.87 -2.61
CA GLU A 301 -19.44 -8.93 -3.59
C GLU A 301 -20.86 -9.33 -4.00
N ASN A 302 -21.67 -8.34 -4.31
CA ASN A 302 -23.08 -8.53 -4.65
C ASN A 302 -23.27 -9.19 -6.03
N ASP A 303 -24.47 -9.71 -6.27
CA ASP A 303 -24.77 -10.46 -7.50
C ASP A 303 -24.64 -9.62 -8.78
N SER A 304 -24.79 -8.29 -8.70
CA SER A 304 -24.59 -7.41 -9.85
C SER A 304 -23.12 -7.31 -10.23
N ILE A 305 -22.21 -7.20 -9.27
CA ILE A 305 -20.76 -7.23 -9.52
C ILE A 305 -20.32 -8.58 -10.06
N GLN A 306 -20.87 -9.67 -9.53
CA GLN A 306 -20.53 -11.02 -10.00
C GLN A 306 -20.85 -11.23 -11.49
N GLN A 307 -21.84 -10.51 -12.05
CA GLN A 307 -22.21 -10.61 -13.46
C GLN A 307 -21.14 -10.08 -14.42
N ASN A 308 -20.18 -9.30 -13.93
CA ASN A 308 -19.07 -8.77 -14.72
C ASN A 308 -18.02 -9.84 -15.05
N PHE A 309 -18.10 -11.02 -14.44
CA PHE A 309 -17.08 -12.07 -14.53
C PHE A 309 -17.60 -13.31 -15.27
N PRO A 310 -16.75 -14.01 -16.06
CA PRO A 310 -17.09 -15.29 -16.66
C PRO A 310 -17.50 -16.34 -15.61
N VAL A 311 -16.73 -16.43 -14.51
CA VAL A 311 -17.05 -17.29 -13.37
C VAL A 311 -17.58 -16.44 -12.23
N LYS A 312 -18.89 -16.55 -11.98
CA LYS A 312 -19.54 -15.88 -10.85
C LYS A 312 -19.05 -16.49 -9.54
N SER A 313 -18.69 -15.64 -8.59
CA SER A 313 -18.25 -16.07 -7.27
C SER A 313 -18.52 -14.98 -6.24
N ASN A 314 -18.93 -15.37 -5.03
CA ASN A 314 -19.01 -14.44 -3.91
C ASN A 314 -17.63 -14.18 -3.27
N ALA A 315 -16.60 -14.95 -3.62
CA ALA A 315 -15.25 -14.80 -3.09
C ALA A 315 -14.53 -13.65 -3.83
N THR A 316 -14.33 -12.53 -3.13
CA THR A 316 -13.66 -11.32 -3.65
C THR A 316 -12.30 -11.66 -4.26
N GLU A 317 -11.51 -12.49 -3.59
CA GLU A 317 -10.18 -12.92 -4.04
C GLU A 317 -10.21 -13.61 -5.41
N LEU A 318 -11.27 -14.36 -5.71
CA LEU A 318 -11.43 -15.05 -6.98
C LEU A 318 -11.84 -14.10 -8.11
N LEU A 319 -12.63 -13.06 -7.80
CA LEU A 319 -13.00 -12.03 -8.75
C LEU A 319 -11.77 -11.17 -9.12
N PHE A 320 -10.93 -10.82 -8.14
CA PHE A 320 -9.66 -10.13 -8.42
C PHE A 320 -8.72 -10.98 -9.28
N LEU A 321 -8.58 -12.28 -9.01
CA LEU A 321 -7.75 -13.16 -9.82
C LEU A 321 -8.21 -13.17 -11.29
N GLN A 322 -9.51 -13.34 -11.55
CA GLN A 322 -10.09 -13.25 -12.89
C GLN A 322 -9.83 -11.88 -13.56
N HIS A 323 -9.94 -10.80 -12.78
CA HIS A 323 -9.65 -9.44 -13.25
C HIS A 323 -8.20 -9.32 -13.72
N MET A 324 -7.23 -9.69 -12.89
CA MET A 324 -5.81 -9.61 -13.23
C MET A 324 -5.45 -10.49 -14.42
N MET A 325 -5.98 -11.71 -14.50
CA MET A 325 -5.80 -12.58 -15.67
C MET A 325 -6.26 -11.90 -16.97
N ASN A 326 -7.41 -11.22 -16.97
CA ASN A 326 -7.95 -10.58 -18.17
C ASN A 326 -7.27 -9.24 -18.53
N TYR A 327 -6.70 -8.55 -17.54
CA TYR A 327 -5.95 -7.31 -17.72
C TYR A 327 -4.46 -7.50 -18.02
N LEU A 328 -3.95 -8.72 -18.05
CA LEU A 328 -2.54 -9.01 -18.35
C LEU A 328 -2.29 -9.13 -19.85
N LYS A 329 -1.38 -8.34 -20.42
CA LYS A 329 -0.98 -8.42 -21.84
C LYS A 329 -0.35 -9.77 -22.18
N LEU A 330 -0.28 -10.09 -23.47
CA LEU A 330 0.57 -11.19 -23.94
C LEU A 330 2.02 -11.00 -23.44
N ASN A 331 2.64 -12.06 -22.93
CA ASN A 331 3.94 -12.02 -22.25
C ASN A 331 4.03 -11.12 -21.01
N GLY A 332 2.89 -10.59 -20.54
CA GLY A 332 2.83 -9.83 -19.30
C GLY A 332 3.07 -10.73 -18.09
N LYS A 333 3.55 -10.13 -17.00
CA LYS A 333 3.91 -10.82 -15.75
C LYS A 333 3.05 -10.33 -14.59
N CYS A 334 2.65 -11.23 -13.71
CA CYS A 334 1.85 -10.92 -12.54
C CYS A 334 2.50 -11.50 -11.28
N GLY A 335 2.57 -10.69 -10.22
CA GLY A 335 2.89 -11.12 -8.87
C GLY A 335 1.78 -10.68 -7.93
N VAL A 336 1.02 -11.64 -7.41
CA VAL A 336 -0.17 -11.37 -6.59
C VAL A 336 -0.14 -12.12 -5.27
N VAL A 337 -0.40 -11.40 -4.17
CA VAL A 337 -0.65 -12.01 -2.87
C VAL A 337 -2.09 -12.53 -2.81
N ILE A 338 -2.25 -13.79 -2.40
CA ILE A 338 -3.55 -14.44 -2.22
C ILE A 338 -3.62 -15.20 -0.90
N PRO A 339 -4.81 -15.34 -0.29
CA PRO A 339 -4.98 -16.22 0.86
C PRO A 339 -4.84 -17.69 0.44
N GLU A 340 -4.32 -18.54 1.35
CA GLU A 340 -4.10 -19.97 1.09
C GLU A 340 -5.38 -20.70 0.63
N GLY A 341 -6.55 -20.22 1.05
CA GLY A 341 -7.85 -20.70 0.60
C GLY A 341 -8.03 -20.71 -0.92
N VAL A 342 -7.40 -19.79 -1.67
CA VAL A 342 -7.47 -19.79 -3.14
C VAL A 342 -6.77 -21.02 -3.72
N LEU A 343 -5.67 -21.46 -3.10
CA LEU A 343 -4.89 -22.60 -3.59
C LEU A 343 -5.65 -23.92 -3.42
N PHE A 344 -6.19 -24.19 -2.22
CA PHE A 344 -6.76 -25.50 -1.87
C PHE A 344 -8.27 -25.65 -2.07
N GLN A 345 -9.05 -24.57 -2.19
CA GLN A 345 -10.50 -24.73 -2.35
C GLN A 345 -10.83 -25.37 -3.71
N THR A 346 -11.68 -26.39 -3.69
CA THR A 346 -12.07 -27.20 -4.86
C THR A 346 -13.54 -27.09 -5.23
N ASN A 347 -14.26 -26.08 -4.73
CA ASN A 347 -15.63 -25.85 -5.21
C ASN A 347 -15.62 -25.40 -6.69
N ASN A 348 -16.76 -25.56 -7.39
CA ASN A 348 -16.86 -25.35 -8.84
C ASN A 348 -16.28 -24.02 -9.34
N ALA A 349 -16.49 -22.92 -8.60
CA ALA A 349 -15.97 -21.61 -9.02
C ALA A 349 -14.44 -21.55 -8.93
N PHE A 350 -13.87 -22.01 -7.82
CA PHE A 350 -12.42 -22.04 -7.61
C PHE A 350 -11.74 -22.99 -8.59
N GLN A 351 -12.32 -24.16 -8.85
CA GLN A 351 -11.81 -25.09 -9.87
C GLN A 351 -11.84 -24.46 -11.27
N ALA A 352 -12.94 -23.82 -11.65
CA ALA A 352 -13.07 -23.22 -12.98
C ALA A 352 -12.03 -22.12 -13.22
N VAL A 353 -11.83 -21.22 -12.26
CA VAL A 353 -10.85 -20.13 -12.38
C VAL A 353 -9.41 -20.66 -12.34
N LYS A 354 -9.10 -21.61 -11.46
CA LYS A 354 -7.75 -22.22 -11.41
C LYS A 354 -7.45 -23.03 -12.66
N LYS A 355 -8.42 -23.74 -13.21
CA LYS A 355 -8.30 -24.42 -14.50
C LYS A 355 -7.94 -23.40 -15.59
N GLU A 356 -8.68 -22.31 -15.68
CA GLU A 356 -8.40 -21.26 -16.66
C GLU A 356 -7.00 -20.65 -16.45
N LEU A 357 -6.61 -20.40 -15.20
CA LEU A 357 -5.28 -19.92 -14.85
C LEU A 357 -4.19 -20.86 -15.37
N LEU A 358 -4.28 -22.16 -15.08
CA LEU A 358 -3.25 -23.14 -15.45
C LEU A 358 -3.24 -23.47 -16.96
N GLU A 359 -4.39 -23.39 -17.64
CA GLU A 359 -4.48 -23.68 -19.08
C GLU A 359 -4.10 -22.50 -19.97
N ARG A 360 -4.23 -21.26 -19.49
CA ARG A 360 -3.99 -20.04 -20.29
C ARG A 360 -2.78 -19.22 -19.85
N PHE A 361 -2.28 -19.45 -18.65
CA PHE A 361 -1.16 -18.74 -18.05
C PHE A 361 -0.14 -19.76 -17.52
N ASN A 362 1.11 -19.34 -17.47
CA ASN A 362 2.19 -20.12 -16.91
C ASN A 362 2.39 -19.68 -15.46
N VAL A 363 1.79 -20.44 -14.52
CA VAL A 363 2.05 -20.30 -13.09
C VAL A 363 3.38 -20.94 -12.77
N HIS A 364 4.45 -20.18 -12.89
CA HIS A 364 5.80 -20.71 -12.75
C HIS A 364 6.26 -20.80 -11.29
N THR A 365 5.73 -19.95 -10.38
CA THR A 365 6.21 -19.90 -8.99
C THR A 365 5.08 -19.65 -7.99
N ILE A 366 5.11 -20.39 -6.87
CA ILE A 366 4.30 -20.11 -5.68
C ILE A 366 5.21 -19.96 -4.46
N LEU A 367 5.18 -18.77 -3.87
CA LEU A 367 5.91 -18.44 -2.63
C LEU A 367 4.96 -18.56 -1.43
N SER A 368 5.14 -19.59 -0.60
CA SER A 368 4.39 -19.78 0.64
C SER A 368 4.93 -18.88 1.73
N LEU A 369 4.12 -17.94 2.22
CA LEU A 369 4.51 -16.96 3.22
C LEU A 369 4.27 -17.49 4.64
N PRO A 370 5.12 -17.10 5.62
CA PRO A 370 4.92 -17.47 7.01
C PRO A 370 3.64 -16.84 7.57
N ALA A 371 2.95 -17.60 8.42
CA ALA A 371 1.79 -17.09 9.14
C ALA A 371 2.16 -15.86 9.98
N GLY A 372 1.29 -14.85 9.96
CA GLY A 372 1.48 -13.61 10.71
C GLY A 372 2.34 -12.55 10.03
N ILE A 373 2.71 -12.74 8.75
CA ILE A 373 3.38 -11.71 7.94
C ILE A 373 2.59 -10.39 7.84
N PHE A 374 1.26 -10.46 7.93
CA PHE A 374 0.35 -9.31 7.94
C PHE A 374 -0.14 -8.93 9.35
N LEU A 375 0.56 -9.29 10.43
CA LEU A 375 0.19 -8.81 11.76
C LEU A 375 0.52 -7.31 11.93
N PRO A 376 -0.31 -6.55 12.67
CA PRO A 376 -1.45 -7.01 13.49
C PRO A 376 -2.78 -7.19 12.71
N TYR A 377 -2.84 -6.88 11.42
CA TYR A 377 -4.10 -6.84 10.65
C TYR A 377 -4.72 -8.22 10.39
N SER A 378 -3.90 -9.20 10.03
CA SER A 378 -4.37 -10.54 9.67
C SER A 378 -3.38 -11.63 10.09
N GLY A 379 -3.94 -12.70 10.64
CA GLY A 379 -3.23 -13.96 10.88
C GLY A 379 -3.37 -14.97 9.74
N VAL A 380 -4.10 -14.63 8.67
CA VAL A 380 -4.36 -15.54 7.54
C VAL A 380 -3.05 -15.94 6.87
N LYS A 381 -2.87 -17.25 6.62
CA LYS A 381 -1.76 -17.76 5.81
C LYS A 381 -2.00 -17.38 4.35
N THR A 382 -0.96 -16.82 3.74
CA THR A 382 -1.00 -16.22 2.41
C THR A 382 0.14 -16.77 1.57
N ASN A 383 0.01 -16.62 0.26
CA ASN A 383 1.01 -17.02 -0.72
C ASN A 383 1.15 -15.92 -1.76
N VAL A 384 2.28 -15.86 -2.44
CA VAL A 384 2.39 -15.11 -3.69
C VAL A 384 2.34 -16.08 -4.85
N ILE A 385 1.43 -15.86 -5.80
CA ILE A 385 1.46 -16.53 -7.09
C ILE A 385 2.18 -15.61 -8.07
N PHE A 386 3.20 -16.14 -8.73
CA PHE A 386 3.78 -15.52 -9.91
C PHE A 386 3.35 -16.29 -11.15
N PHE A 387 2.78 -15.57 -12.11
CA PHE A 387 2.39 -16.13 -13.39
C PHE A 387 2.58 -15.15 -14.53
N ASP A 388 2.80 -15.68 -15.72
CA ASP A 388 2.91 -14.91 -16.94
C ASP A 388 1.87 -15.37 -17.97
N ARG A 389 1.64 -14.54 -18.99
CA ARG A 389 0.78 -14.88 -20.13
C ARG A 389 1.59 -15.34 -21.34
N ASN A 390 2.42 -16.36 -21.14
CA ASN A 390 3.27 -16.97 -22.18
C ASN A 390 3.02 -18.49 -22.33
N GLY A 391 1.77 -18.92 -22.24
CA GLY A 391 1.36 -20.32 -22.44
C GLY A 391 0.69 -20.92 -21.21
N SER A 392 0.56 -22.25 -21.20
CA SER A 392 -0.02 -23.01 -20.08
C SER A 392 1.05 -23.46 -19.09
N THR A 393 0.69 -23.62 -17.83
CA THR A 393 1.56 -24.17 -16.78
C THR A 393 1.99 -25.61 -17.09
N SER A 394 3.28 -25.90 -16.93
CA SER A 394 3.84 -27.27 -16.97
C SER A 394 4.31 -27.75 -15.60
N ASP A 395 5.21 -26.98 -14.99
CA ASP A 395 5.79 -27.25 -13.67
C ASP A 395 5.68 -25.99 -12.84
N ILE A 396 5.41 -26.15 -11.54
CA ILE A 396 5.32 -25.04 -10.60
C ILE A 396 6.45 -25.18 -9.59
N PHE A 397 7.31 -24.16 -9.51
CA PHE A 397 8.32 -24.04 -8.47
C PHE A 397 7.68 -23.52 -7.18
N TYR A 398 7.87 -24.23 -6.08
CA TYR A 398 7.40 -23.82 -4.76
C TYR A 398 8.58 -23.46 -3.87
N TYR A 399 8.38 -22.43 -3.04
CA TYR A 399 9.30 -22.07 -1.98
C TYR A 399 8.53 -21.74 -0.70
N GLU A 400 8.94 -22.31 0.43
CA GLU A 400 8.40 -22.03 1.76
C GLU A 400 9.32 -21.08 2.52
N VAL A 401 8.86 -19.85 2.78
CA VAL A 401 9.62 -18.87 3.55
C VAL A 401 9.53 -19.18 5.04
N ASN A 402 10.67 -19.54 5.63
CA ASN A 402 10.80 -19.94 7.03
C ASN A 402 11.70 -18.97 7.81
N PRO A 403 11.15 -17.88 8.39
CA PRO A 403 11.92 -16.98 9.25
C PRO A 403 12.43 -17.70 10.51
N PRO A 404 13.56 -17.25 11.10
CA PRO A 404 14.14 -17.90 12.28
C PRO A 404 13.31 -17.72 13.56
N TYR A 405 12.19 -16.99 13.48
CA TYR A 405 11.30 -16.72 14.60
C TYR A 405 9.85 -16.55 14.13
N LYS A 406 8.90 -16.74 15.06
CA LYS A 406 7.49 -16.43 14.81
C LYS A 406 7.29 -14.93 14.63
N LEU A 407 6.61 -14.55 13.55
CA LEU A 407 6.33 -13.14 13.25
C LEU A 407 5.32 -12.55 14.24
N THR A 408 5.57 -11.31 14.65
CA THR A 408 4.70 -10.52 15.52
C THR A 408 4.76 -9.05 15.09
N LYS A 409 3.85 -8.19 15.59
CA LYS A 409 3.91 -6.73 15.35
C LYS A 409 5.31 -6.14 15.61
N ASN A 410 6.00 -6.60 16.66
CA ASN A 410 7.31 -6.09 17.06
C ASN A 410 8.49 -6.82 16.38
N LYS A 411 8.24 -7.95 15.71
CA LYS A 411 9.23 -8.72 14.96
C LYS A 411 8.65 -9.05 13.58
N PRO A 412 8.52 -8.05 12.68
CA PRO A 412 7.97 -8.26 11.36
C PRO A 412 8.96 -8.99 10.44
N ILE A 413 8.45 -9.43 9.29
CA ILE A 413 9.29 -9.99 8.21
C ILE A 413 10.31 -8.93 7.74
N GLN A 414 11.52 -9.38 7.38
CA GLN A 414 12.59 -8.55 6.83
C GLN A 414 12.96 -9.06 5.43
N TYR A 415 13.63 -8.22 4.64
CA TYR A 415 14.02 -8.57 3.27
C TYR A 415 15.01 -9.75 3.24
N GLU A 416 15.89 -9.82 4.25
CA GLU A 416 16.88 -10.87 4.44
C GLU A 416 16.25 -12.27 4.50
N HIS A 417 15.01 -12.40 4.97
CA HIS A 417 14.31 -13.68 5.05
C HIS A 417 13.93 -14.24 3.68
N PHE A 418 14.03 -13.45 2.61
CA PHE A 418 13.73 -13.85 1.24
C PHE A 418 14.99 -14.04 0.38
N LYS A 419 16.19 -13.82 0.92
CA LYS A 419 17.43 -13.95 0.14
C LYS A 419 17.63 -15.34 -0.45
N GLU A 420 17.46 -16.38 0.35
CA GLU A 420 17.55 -17.77 -0.12
C GLU A 420 16.50 -18.05 -1.22
N PHE A 421 15.27 -17.53 -1.09
CA PHE A 421 14.27 -17.64 -2.15
C PHE A 421 14.74 -16.99 -3.46
N LEU A 422 15.25 -15.76 -3.41
CA LEU A 422 15.71 -15.04 -4.59
C LEU A 422 16.91 -15.75 -5.24
N ASP A 423 17.86 -16.23 -4.43
CA ASP A 423 19.04 -16.95 -4.90
C ASP A 423 18.66 -18.27 -5.58
N VAL A 424 17.75 -19.05 -4.98
CA VAL A 424 17.26 -20.31 -5.54
C VAL A 424 16.44 -20.06 -6.80
N TRP A 425 15.62 -19.01 -6.81
CA TRP A 425 14.80 -18.65 -7.95
C TRP A 425 15.63 -18.26 -9.18
N GLU A 426 16.75 -17.56 -8.97
CA GLU A 426 17.65 -17.15 -10.05
C GLU A 426 18.55 -18.30 -10.54
N ASN A 427 19.07 -19.14 -9.63
CA ASN A 427 20.05 -20.17 -9.96
C ASN A 427 19.46 -21.56 -10.24
N GLY A 428 18.25 -21.85 -9.74
CA GLY A 428 17.57 -23.13 -9.89
C GLY A 428 18.08 -24.27 -9.00
N GLU A 429 19.00 -24.00 -8.06
CA GLU A 429 19.52 -24.99 -7.12
C GLU A 429 18.55 -25.18 -5.94
N LEU A 430 17.79 -26.28 -5.95
CA LEU A 430 16.80 -26.56 -4.90
C LEU A 430 17.45 -26.75 -3.52
N THR A 431 16.82 -26.18 -2.50
CA THR A 431 17.11 -26.37 -1.06
C THR A 431 15.97 -27.09 -0.34
N ASP A 432 16.15 -27.35 0.96
CA ASP A 432 15.13 -27.97 1.82
C ASP A 432 13.81 -27.16 1.86
N ASN A 433 13.84 -25.87 1.54
CA ASN A 433 12.66 -25.01 1.51
C ASN A 433 11.95 -24.98 0.16
N SER A 434 12.45 -25.71 -0.84
CA SER A 434 12.01 -25.57 -2.23
C SER A 434 11.79 -26.92 -2.94
N TRP A 435 10.83 -26.97 -3.84
CA TRP A 435 10.52 -28.16 -4.64
C TRP A 435 9.74 -27.80 -5.91
N ILE A 436 9.60 -28.77 -6.81
CA ILE A 436 8.85 -28.61 -8.06
C ILE A 436 7.68 -29.59 -8.05
N VAL A 437 6.50 -29.14 -8.50
CA VAL A 437 5.32 -29.99 -8.72
C VAL A 437 4.93 -29.93 -10.18
N ASN A 438 4.77 -31.10 -10.80
CA ASN A 438 4.30 -31.19 -12.18
C ASN A 438 2.77 -31.01 -12.24
N ILE A 439 2.29 -30.33 -13.28
CA ILE A 439 0.85 -30.07 -13.46
C ILE A 439 0.01 -31.36 -13.51
N ASN A 440 0.58 -32.47 -13.97
CA ASN A 440 -0.13 -33.76 -14.04
C ASN A 440 -0.37 -34.40 -12.66
N ASP A 441 0.39 -33.99 -11.63
CA ASP A 441 0.23 -34.47 -10.27
C ASP A 441 -0.84 -33.68 -9.49
N ILE A 442 -1.25 -32.52 -10.02
CA ILE A 442 -2.29 -31.67 -9.44
C ILE A 442 -3.67 -32.30 -9.66
N LYS A 443 -4.39 -32.56 -8.57
CA LYS A 443 -5.74 -33.11 -8.58
C LYS A 443 -6.75 -32.02 -8.25
N GLU A 444 -7.89 -32.03 -8.93
CA GLU A 444 -8.99 -31.08 -8.67
C GLU A 444 -8.58 -29.60 -8.76
N PHE A 445 -7.49 -29.31 -9.49
CA PHE A 445 -6.87 -27.98 -9.54
C PHE A 445 -6.47 -27.44 -8.16
N ASP A 446 -6.23 -28.30 -7.17
CA ASP A 446 -5.60 -27.94 -5.91
C ASP A 446 -4.11 -27.69 -6.16
N ILE A 447 -3.75 -26.40 -6.19
CA ILE A 447 -2.37 -25.94 -6.39
C ILE A 447 -1.73 -25.55 -5.05
N SER A 448 -2.26 -26.05 -3.93
CA SER A 448 -1.54 -26.01 -2.67
C SER A 448 -0.53 -27.16 -2.66
N ALA A 449 0.69 -26.87 -2.22
CA ALA A 449 1.70 -27.91 -2.02
C ALA A 449 2.30 -27.76 -0.62
N LYS A 450 2.39 -28.88 0.08
CA LYS A 450 3.12 -28.97 1.35
C LYS A 450 4.58 -29.26 1.03
N ASN A 451 5.49 -28.63 1.76
CA ASN A 451 6.91 -28.88 1.61
C ASN A 451 7.22 -30.37 1.87
N PRO A 452 7.68 -31.14 0.86
CA PRO A 452 7.96 -32.57 1.01
C PRO A 452 9.21 -32.83 1.86
N ASN A 453 10.10 -31.85 2.00
CA ASN A 453 11.34 -31.95 2.78
C ASN A 453 11.09 -31.63 4.27
N ASN A 454 10.00 -30.92 4.56
CA ASN A 454 9.61 -30.52 5.92
C ASN A 454 8.36 -31.28 6.36
N ILE A 455 8.43 -32.62 6.33
CA ILE A 455 7.43 -33.45 6.99
C ILE A 455 7.64 -33.26 8.49
N LYS A 456 6.95 -32.27 9.08
CA LYS A 456 6.71 -32.28 10.52
C LYS A 456 5.98 -33.59 10.80
N VAL A 457 6.72 -34.56 11.31
CA VAL A 457 6.12 -35.66 12.07
C VAL A 457 5.36 -34.95 13.17
N ILE A 458 4.04 -34.84 13.00
CA ILE A 458 3.17 -34.48 14.10
C ILE A 458 3.33 -35.67 15.04
N GLU A 459 4.26 -35.54 16.00
CA GLU A 459 4.21 -36.33 17.20
C GLU A 459 2.86 -36.00 17.83
N HIS A 460 1.87 -36.81 17.50
CA HIS A 460 0.66 -36.87 18.29
C HIS A 460 1.14 -37.32 19.66
N LYS A 461 1.18 -36.37 20.61
CA LYS A 461 1.31 -36.69 22.03
C LYS A 461 0.37 -37.85 22.30
N SER A 462 0.87 -38.89 22.97
CA SER A 462 0.04 -40.04 23.25
C SER A 462 -1.21 -39.59 24.04
N PRO A 463 -2.33 -40.31 23.96
CA PRO A 463 -3.50 -40.00 24.79
C PRO A 463 -3.16 -39.84 26.28
N LEU A 464 -2.14 -40.56 26.77
CA LEU A 464 -1.60 -40.42 28.12
C LEU A 464 -0.91 -39.08 28.36
N GLU A 465 -0.02 -38.65 27.47
CA GLU A 465 0.66 -37.35 27.57
C GLU A 465 -0.32 -36.17 27.44
N LEU A 466 -1.36 -36.30 26.62
CA LEU A 466 -2.42 -35.29 26.54
C LEU A 466 -3.19 -35.18 27.85
N VAL A 467 -3.50 -36.31 28.50
CA VAL A 467 -4.14 -36.34 29.81
C VAL A 467 -3.23 -35.76 30.90
N GLU A 468 -1.92 -36.02 30.85
CA GLU A 468 -0.95 -35.43 31.78
C GLU A 468 -0.85 -33.90 31.60
N ASN A 469 -0.74 -33.41 30.37
CA ASN A 469 -0.75 -31.96 30.09
C ASN A 469 -2.06 -31.30 30.56
N ILE A 470 -3.22 -31.96 30.37
CA ILE A 470 -4.50 -31.44 30.89
C ILE A 470 -4.48 -31.36 32.42
N LYS A 471 -3.90 -32.35 33.10
CA LYS A 471 -3.77 -32.35 34.57
C LYS A 471 -2.83 -31.25 35.05
N GLU A 472 -1.70 -31.03 34.38
CA GLU A 472 -0.76 -29.95 34.69
C GLU A 472 -1.40 -28.58 34.49
N ASN A 473 -2.03 -28.35 33.34
CA ASN A 473 -2.73 -27.09 33.07
C ASN A 473 -3.86 -26.83 34.08
N ASN A 474 -4.63 -27.85 34.47
CA ASN A 474 -5.65 -27.70 35.51
C ASN A 474 -5.06 -27.39 36.88
N LYS A 475 -3.88 -27.93 37.21
CA LYS A 475 -3.17 -27.59 38.43
C LYS A 475 -2.74 -26.12 38.41
N GLU A 476 -2.17 -25.67 37.29
CA GLU A 476 -1.76 -24.28 37.09
C GLU A 476 -2.94 -23.31 37.17
N ILE A 477 -4.09 -23.67 36.56
CA ILE A 477 -5.34 -22.92 36.67
C ILE A 477 -5.81 -22.83 38.13
N ASN A 478 -5.75 -23.93 38.88
CA ASN A 478 -6.13 -23.94 40.30
C ASN A 478 -5.17 -23.11 41.16
N ASP A 479 -3.86 -23.17 40.90
CA ASP A 479 -2.86 -22.38 41.61
C ASP A 479 -3.08 -20.88 41.35
N LEU A 480 -3.35 -20.48 40.10
CA LEU A 480 -3.72 -19.11 39.72
C LEU A 480 -5.05 -18.67 40.34
N MET A 481 -6.05 -19.55 40.38
CA MET A 481 -7.32 -19.27 41.05
C MET A 481 -7.12 -19.04 42.55
N TYR A 482 -6.30 -19.85 43.21
CA TYR A 482 -5.97 -19.68 44.62
C TYR A 482 -5.21 -18.37 44.87
N GLU A 483 -4.31 -17.98 43.97
CA GLU A 483 -3.62 -16.70 44.02
C GLU A 483 -4.61 -15.52 43.90
N ILE A 484 -5.57 -15.62 42.96
CA ILE A 484 -6.66 -14.64 42.83
C ILE A 484 -7.53 -14.60 44.09
N GLU A 485 -7.94 -15.75 44.64
CA GLU A 485 -8.72 -15.81 45.89
C GLU A 485 -7.96 -15.19 47.06
N THR A 486 -6.65 -15.44 47.17
CA THR A 486 -5.79 -14.84 48.19
C THR A 486 -5.69 -13.32 48.03
N ILE A 487 -5.59 -12.82 46.80
CA ILE A 487 -5.62 -11.38 46.50
C ILE A 487 -6.97 -10.76 46.85
N LEU A 488 -8.08 -11.47 46.59
CA LEU A 488 -9.43 -11.00 46.90
C LEU A 488 -9.71 -11.02 48.42
N ILE A 489 -9.23 -12.02 49.14
CA ILE A 489 -9.35 -12.13 50.61
C ILE A 489 -8.42 -11.14 51.31
N GLY A 490 -7.26 -10.84 50.71
CA GLY A 490 -6.28 -9.87 51.23
C GLY A 490 -6.61 -8.40 50.96
N LYS A 491 -7.83 -8.07 50.50
CA LYS A 491 -8.22 -6.69 50.18
C LYS A 491 -9.45 -6.14 50.90
N ASP A 492 -9.97 -6.80 51.92
CA ASP A 492 -10.89 -6.18 52.91
C ASP A 492 -11.00 -7.04 54.17
N ILE A 493 -10.07 -6.87 55.12
CA ILE A 493 -10.33 -6.97 56.56
C ILE A 493 -9.39 -5.98 57.28
N ASP A 494 -9.73 -4.68 57.22
CA ASP A 494 -9.73 -3.78 58.38
C ASP A 494 -10.23 -2.38 57.92
N GLU A 495 -11.43 -2.05 58.42
CA GLU A 495 -12.26 -0.82 58.31
C GLU A 495 -13.38 -0.76 57.25
#